data_AF-A0AA92QBD8-F1
#
_entry.id   AF-A0AA92QBD8-F1
#
_cell.length_a   1.000
_cell.length_b   1.000
_cell.length_c   1.000
_cell.angle_alpha   90.00
_cell.angle_beta   90.00
_cell.angle_gamma   90.00
#
_symmetry.space_group_name_H-M   'P 1'
#
loop_
_entity.id
_entity.type
_entity.pdbx_description
1 polymer ?
#
loop_
_entity_poly.entity_id
_entity_poly.type
_entity_poly.pdbx_seq_one_letter_code
_entity_poly.pdbx_strand_id
1 'polypeptide(L)' 'MQREKVSITLPATLRAQLETQRREMSARTGCELTLSQTAQALLQRAMESQPAAHPR' A
#
# COMPACT_ATOMS: atom_id res chain seq x y z
N MET A 1 -16.10 -4.93 -10.37
CA MET A 1 -15.28 -3.93 -9.66
C MET A 1 -14.46 -3.17 -10.68
N GLN A 2 -14.67 -1.85 -10.82
CA GLN A 2 -13.89 -1.02 -11.73
C GLN A 2 -12.56 -0.67 -11.05
N ARG A 3 -11.43 -0.86 -11.75
CA ARG A 3 -10.10 -0.47 -11.26
C ARG A 3 -9.74 0.86 -11.91
N GLU A 4 -9.52 1.89 -11.10
CA GLU A 4 -9.04 3.19 -11.58
C GLU A 4 -7.53 3.29 -11.40
N LYS A 5 -6.83 3.80 -12.43
CA LYS A 5 -5.40 4.06 -12.34
C LYS A 5 -5.17 5.44 -11.75
N VAL A 6 -4.58 5.49 -10.56
CA VAL A 6 -4.18 6.73 -9.91
C VAL A 6 -2.66 6.88 -9.99
N SER A 7 -2.20 8.03 -10.49
CA SER A 7 -0.78 8.41 -10.48
C SER A 7 -0.56 9.41 -9.34
N ILE A 8 0.37 9.10 -8.43
CA ILE A 8 0.70 9.97 -7.30
C ILE A 8 2.20 10.31 -7.32
N THR A 9 2.51 11.55 -6.97
CA THR A 9 3.89 11.99 -6.76
C THR A 9 4.24 11.80 -5.29
N LEU A 10 5.30 11.04 -5.03
CA LEU A 10 5.78 10.74 -3.68
C LEU A 10 7.20 11.29 -3.48
N PRO A 11 7.52 11.79 -2.27
CA PRO A 11 8.90 11.99 -1.84
C PRO A 11 9.74 10.72 -2.03
N ALA A 12 11.01 10.90 -2.42
CA ALA A 12 11.94 9.77 -2.63
C ALA A 12 12.09 8.88 -1.38
N THR A 13 12.03 9.49 -0.19
CA THR A 13 12.06 8.79 1.09
C THR A 13 10.86 7.85 1.29
N LEU A 14 9.65 8.27 0.89
CA LEU A 14 8.46 7.42 0.96
C LEU A 14 8.50 6.30 -0.08
N ARG A 15 9.03 6.57 -1.28
CA ARG A 15 9.25 5.52 -2.28
C ARG A 15 10.23 4.45 -1.77
N ALA A 16 11.31 4.85 -1.10
CA ALA A 16 12.26 3.91 -0.50
C ALA A 16 11.60 3.05 0.60
N GLN A 17 10.77 3.65 1.45
CA GLN A 17 10.01 2.91 2.45
C GLN A 17 9.04 1.89 1.83
N LEU A 18 8.35 2.24 0.74
CA LEU A 18 7.49 1.32 0.00
C LEU A 18 8.27 0.14 -0.58
N GLU A 19 9.48 0.36 -1.12
CA GLU A 19 10.36 -0.72 -1.59
C GLU A 19 10.78 -1.66 -0.44
N THR A 20 11.12 -1.12 0.72
CA THR A 20 11.44 -1.95 1.91
C THR A 20 10.24 -2.79 2.32
N GLN A 21 9.06 -2.18 2.42
CA GLN A 21 7.82 -2.90 2.74
C GLN A 21 7.48 -3.97 1.69
N ARG A 22 7.73 -3.69 0.41
CA ARG A 22 7.53 -4.67 -0.68
C ARG A 22 8.40 -5.90 -0.46
N ARG A 23 9.68 -5.71 -0.18
CA ARG A 23 10.63 -6.82 0.10
C ARG A 23 10.22 -7.61 1.33
N GLU A 24 9.87 -6.93 2.41
CA GLU A 24 9.41 -7.58 3.65
C GLU A 24 8.13 -8.39 3.44
N MET A 25 7.14 -7.82 2.75
CA MET A 25 5.89 -8.52 2.44
C MET A 25 6.14 -9.70 1.51
N SER A 26 6.94 -9.54 0.47
CA SER A 26 7.30 -10.63 -0.45
C SER A 26 8.02 -11.78 0.25
N ALA A 27 8.93 -11.46 1.17
CA ALA A 27 9.62 -12.49 1.96
C ALA A 27 8.63 -13.28 2.83
N ARG A 28 7.58 -12.62 3.37
CA ARG A 28 6.58 -13.26 4.22
C ARG A 28 5.58 -14.10 3.44
N THR A 29 5.14 -13.64 2.27
CA THR A 29 4.16 -14.36 1.44
C THR A 29 4.79 -15.41 0.54
N GLY A 30 6.12 -15.40 0.39
CA GLY A 30 6.83 -16.29 -0.53
C GLY A 30 6.60 -15.95 -2.01
N CYS A 31 5.96 -14.82 -2.29
CA CYS A 31 5.62 -14.36 -3.64
C CYS A 31 6.22 -12.98 -3.89
N GLU A 32 6.79 -12.79 -5.08
CA GLU A 32 7.24 -11.46 -5.49
C GLU A 32 6.04 -10.55 -5.71
N LEU A 33 5.96 -9.47 -4.93
CA LEU A 33 4.92 -8.47 -5.00
C LEU A 33 5.44 -7.28 -5.79
N THR A 34 4.57 -6.73 -6.61
CA THR A 34 4.80 -5.45 -7.29
C THR A 34 4.57 -4.29 -6.32
N LEU A 35 5.17 -3.14 -6.62
CA LEU A 35 4.98 -1.92 -5.84
C LEU A 35 3.49 -1.56 -5.69
N SER A 36 2.71 -1.71 -6.77
CA SER A 36 1.27 -1.41 -6.76
C SER A 36 0.48 -2.35 -5.84
N GLN A 37 0.81 -3.64 -5.80
CA GLN A 37 0.17 -4.60 -4.90
C GLN A 37 0.52 -4.31 -3.43
N THR A 38 1.78 -4.00 -3.14
CA THR A 38 2.22 -3.58 -1.81
C THR A 38 1.52 -2.29 -1.39
N ALA A 39 1.47 -1.28 -2.26
CA ALA A 39 0.80 -0.02 -1.99
C ALA A 39 -0.71 -0.23 -1.74
N GLN A 40 -1.38 -1.07 -2.55
CA GLN A 40 -2.78 -1.41 -2.34
C GLN A 40 -3.02 -2.08 -0.99
N ALA A 41 -2.20 -3.06 -0.61
CA ALA A 41 -2.32 -3.75 0.68
C ALA A 41 -2.09 -2.81 1.87
N LEU A 42 -1.10 -1.92 1.77
CA LEU A 42 -0.82 -0.91 2.79
C LEU A 42 -1.95 0.13 2.91
N LEU A 43 -2.47 0.61 1.79
CA LEU A 43 -3.60 1.53 1.76
C LEU A 43 -4.86 0.90 2.35
N GLN A 44 -5.19 -0.34 1.95
CA GLN A 44 -6.32 -1.07 2.49
C GLN A 44 -6.19 -1.25 4.00
N ARG A 45 -5.02 -1.68 4.49
CA ARG A 45 -4.75 -1.80 5.93
C ARG A 45 -4.91 -0.48 6.67
N ALA A 46 -4.45 0.63 6.08
CA ALA A 46 -4.59 1.95 6.69
C ALA A 46 -6.06 2.39 6.78
N MET A 47 -6.85 2.13 5.74
CA MET A 47 -8.29 2.42 5.71
C MET A 47 -9.07 1.57 6.71
N GLU A 48 -8.74 0.28 6.84
CA GLU A 48 -9.35 -0.64 7.81
C GLU A 48 -8.96 -0.31 9.26
N SER A 49 -7.73 0.20 9.47
CA SER A 49 -7.23 0.61 10.78
C SER A 49 -7.74 2.00 11.19
N GLN A 50 -8.41 2.73 10.28
CA GLN A 50 -9.06 3.97 10.62
C GLN A 50 -10.32 3.62 11.43
N PRO A 51 -10.42 3.98 12.73
CA PRO A 51 -11.69 3.86 13.43
C PRO A 51 -12.68 4.68 12.62
N ALA A 52 -13.78 4.05 12.19
CA ALA A 52 -14.81 4.67 11.37
C ALA A 52 -14.98 6.13 11.79
N ALA A 53 -14.52 7.05 10.94
CA ALA A 53 -14.72 8.46 11.18
C ALA A 53 -16.23 8.62 11.29
N HIS A 54 -16.65 8.94 12.52
CA HIS A 54 -18.02 8.99 12.99
C HIS A 54 -18.91 9.71 11.96
N PRO A 55 -20.06 9.15 11.55
CA PRO A 55 -21.06 9.95 10.87
C PRO A 55 -21.62 10.95 11.89
N ARG A 56 -21.43 12.24 11.64
CA ARG A 56 -22.23 13.31 12.23
C ARG A 56 -22.70 14.25 11.14
#